data_AF-A0A537VDV6-F1
#
_entry.id   AF-A0A537VDV6-F1
#
_cell.length_a   1.000
_cell.length_b   1.000
_cell.length_c   1.000
_cell.angle_alpha   90.00
_cell.angle_beta   90.00
_cell.angle_gamma   90.00
#
_symmetry.space_group_name_H-M   'P 1'
#
loop_
_entity.id
_entity.type
_entity.pdbx_description
1 polymer ?
#
loop_
_entity_poly.entity_id
_entity_poly.type
_entity_poly.pdbx_seq_one_letter_code
_entity_poly.pdbx_strand_id
1 'polypeptide(L)'
;MSVQEFLIRARLEHHSLEAWISAGWLVPPQTEPELMFSDVDLARAQLIRDLREDFGVNDEGVSVILHLVDQMHGLRRSMQGLLDEMHARGRPADEG
;
A
#
# COMPACT_ATOMS: atom_id res chain seq x y z
N MET A 1 -13.60 0.21 -1.21
CA MET A 1 -14.28 -0.96 -0.63
C MET A 1 -14.58 -0.69 0.83
N SER A 2 -15.75 -1.07 1.33
CA SER A 2 -16.12 -0.85 2.73
C SER A 2 -15.26 -1.70 3.67
N VAL A 3 -15.24 -1.36 4.98
CA VAL A 3 -14.53 -2.15 6.00
C VAL A 3 -14.97 -3.62 5.97
N GLN A 4 -16.28 -3.88 5.86
CA GLN A 4 -16.80 -5.25 5.83
C GLN A 4 -16.32 -6.02 4.59
N GLU A 5 -16.37 -5.39 3.41
CA GLU A 5 -15.87 -6.00 2.17
C GLU A 5 -14.37 -6.29 2.27
N PHE A 6 -13.62 -5.34 2.84
CA PHE A 6 -12.18 -5.47 3.05
C PHE A 6 -11.83 -6.66 3.95
N LEU A 7 -12.49 -6.81 5.11
CA LEU A 7 -12.24 -7.91 6.05
C LEU A 7 -12.48 -9.28 5.40
N ILE A 8 -13.55 -9.41 4.61
CA ILE A 8 -13.86 -10.65 3.88
C ILE A 8 -12.79 -10.95 2.83
N ARG A 9 -12.42 -9.97 2.00
CA ARG A 9 -11.45 -10.17 0.89
C ARG A 9 -10.01 -10.36 1.40
N ALA A 10 -9.66 -9.69 2.49
CA ALA A 10 -8.36 -9.82 3.14
C ALA A 10 -8.29 -11.06 4.06
N ARG A 11 -9.40 -11.77 4.28
CA ARG A 11 -9.52 -12.87 5.25
C ARG A 11 -8.96 -12.45 6.62
N LEU A 12 -9.38 -11.28 7.07
CA LEU A 12 -8.86 -10.63 8.26
C LEU A 12 -9.98 -10.44 9.28
N GLU A 13 -9.67 -10.61 10.55
CA GLU A 13 -10.59 -10.26 11.63
C GLU A 13 -10.50 -8.77 11.99
N HIS A 14 -11.60 -8.21 12.52
CA HIS A 14 -11.67 -6.79 12.87
C HIS A 14 -10.58 -6.37 13.87
N HIS A 15 -10.32 -7.20 14.88
CA HIS A 15 -9.30 -6.91 15.90
C HIS A 15 -7.87 -6.86 15.30
N SER A 16 -7.60 -7.69 14.29
CA SER A 16 -6.32 -7.71 13.59
C SER A 16 -6.17 -6.48 12.70
N LEU A 17 -7.25 -6.04 12.04
CA LEU A 17 -7.27 -4.79 11.30
C LEU A 17 -6.93 -3.60 12.19
N GLU A 18 -7.58 -3.47 13.36
CA GLU A 18 -7.29 -2.40 14.32
C GLU A 18 -5.85 -2.44 14.81
N ALA A 19 -5.33 -3.62 15.13
CA ALA A 19 -3.94 -3.80 15.54
C ALA A 19 -2.96 -3.36 14.45
N TRP A 20 -3.21 -3.71 13.19
CA TRP A 20 -2.35 -3.34 12.07
C TRP A 20 -2.42 -1.86 11.74
N ILE A 21 -3.59 -1.23 11.93
CA ILE A 21 -3.72 0.23 11.82
C ILE A 21 -2.95 0.91 12.94
N SER A 22 -3.09 0.44 14.18
CA SER A 22 -2.40 0.98 15.34
C SER A 22 -0.87 0.84 15.25
N ALA A 23 -0.39 -0.27 14.68
CA ALA A 23 1.03 -0.50 14.38
C ALA A 23 1.54 0.32 13.18
N GLY A 24 0.66 1.01 12.46
CA GLY A 24 0.99 1.79 11.26
C GLY A 24 1.27 0.95 10.01
N TRP A 25 0.96 -0.35 10.03
CA TRP A 25 1.14 -1.24 8.88
C TRP A 25 0.06 -1.04 7.83
N LEU A 26 -1.15 -0.65 8.24
CA LEU A 26 -2.20 -0.22 7.35
C LEU A 26 -2.58 1.22 7.67
N VAL A 27 -2.57 2.09 6.67
CA VAL A 27 -2.99 3.48 6.82
C VAL A 27 -4.25 3.66 6.00
N PRO A 28 -5.44 3.60 6.61
CA PRO A 28 -6.66 3.77 5.87
C PRO A 28 -6.79 5.24 5.42
N PRO A 29 -7.43 5.50 4.28
CA PRO A 29 -7.70 6.87 3.85
C PRO A 29 -8.66 7.55 4.83
N GLN A 30 -8.29 8.74 5.31
CA GLN A 30 -9.04 9.52 6.31
C GLN A 30 -10.29 10.23 5.75
N THR A 31 -10.94 9.65 4.74
CA THR A 31 -12.16 10.23 4.16
C THR A 31 -13.38 9.83 4.99
N GLU A 32 -13.92 10.79 5.74
CA GLU A 32 -15.23 10.68 6.37
C GLU A 32 -16.37 10.69 5.32
N PRO A 33 -17.53 10.06 5.58
CA PRO A 33 -17.98 9.46 6.84
C PRO A 33 -17.72 7.95 7.00
N GLU A 34 -17.13 7.28 5.99
CA GLU A 34 -16.91 5.83 6.03
C GLU A 34 -15.54 5.46 5.45
N LEU A 35 -14.75 4.69 6.19
CA LEU A 35 -13.43 4.22 5.79
C LEU A 35 -13.54 3.36 4.52
N MET A 36 -13.02 3.87 3.40
CA MET A 36 -13.02 3.19 2.11
C MET A 36 -11.62 2.71 1.74
N PHE A 37 -11.37 1.42 1.81
CA PHE A 37 -10.08 0.85 1.40
C PHE A 37 -9.94 0.79 -0.13
N SER A 38 -8.70 0.87 -0.61
CA SER A 38 -8.32 0.70 -2.02
C SER A 38 -7.81 -0.73 -2.28
N ASP A 39 -7.66 -1.10 -3.55
CA ASP A 39 -7.04 -2.39 -3.91
C ASP A 39 -5.57 -2.47 -3.46
N VAL A 40 -4.88 -1.34 -3.32
CA VAL A 40 -3.52 -1.28 -2.77
C VAL A 40 -3.52 -1.65 -1.30
N ASP A 41 -4.51 -1.18 -0.53
CA ASP A 41 -4.65 -1.53 0.89
C ASP A 41 -4.95 -3.03 1.05
N LEU A 42 -5.79 -3.58 0.17
CA LEU A 42 -6.11 -5.01 0.16
C LEU A 42 -4.86 -5.85 -0.13
N ALA A 43 -4.07 -5.47 -1.15
CA ALA A 43 -2.82 -6.14 -1.49
C ALA A 43 -1.81 -6.08 -0.33
N ARG A 44 -1.72 -4.92 0.35
CA ARG A 44 -0.86 -4.76 1.53
C ARG A 44 -1.32 -5.66 2.68
N ALA A 45 -2.61 -5.73 2.97
CA ALA A 45 -3.14 -6.59 4.03
C ALA A 45 -2.90 -8.08 3.73
N GLN A 46 -3.05 -8.50 2.48
CA GLN A 46 -2.72 -9.86 2.05
C GLN A 46 -1.23 -10.15 2.23
N LEU A 47 -0.35 -9.23 1.85
CA LEU A 47 1.09 -9.37 2.10
C LEU A 47 1.41 -9.54 3.58
N ILE A 48 0.83 -8.71 4.46
CA ILE A 48 1.05 -8.83 5.91
C ILE A 48 0.63 -10.21 6.41
N ARG A 49 -0.54 -10.69 5.96
CA ARG A 49 -1.04 -12.01 6.33
C ARG A 49 -0.08 -13.10 5.86
N ASP A 50 0.30 -13.09 4.59
CA ASP A 50 1.19 -14.10 4.01
C ASP A 50 2.55 -14.11 4.74
N LEU A 51 3.11 -12.94 5.09
CA LEU A 51 4.33 -12.83 5.91
C LEU A 51 4.20 -13.50 7.28
N ARG A 52 3.06 -13.35 7.95
CA ARG A 52 2.84 -13.90 9.30
C ARG A 52 2.46 -15.38 9.27
N GLU A 53 1.54 -15.77 8.40
CA GLU A 53 0.96 -17.11 8.35
C GLU A 53 1.81 -18.09 7.55
N ASP A 54 2.28 -17.70 6.36
CA ASP A 54 3.01 -18.60 5.46
C ASP A 54 4.52 -18.56 5.70
N PHE A 55 5.07 -17.40 6.06
CA PHE A 55 6.51 -17.22 6.25
C PHE A 55 6.96 -17.16 7.72
N GLY A 56 6.03 -17.14 8.68
CA GLY A 56 6.34 -17.15 10.11
C GLY A 56 7.12 -15.92 10.60
N VAL A 57 6.99 -14.79 9.91
CA VAL A 57 7.67 -13.55 10.25
C VAL A 57 6.99 -12.93 11.49
N ASN A 58 7.80 -12.52 12.46
CA ASN A 58 7.32 -11.81 13.64
C ASN A 58 6.94 -10.35 13.32
N ASP A 59 6.29 -9.69 14.27
CA ASP A 59 5.79 -8.34 14.07
C ASP A 59 6.92 -7.33 13.78
N GLU A 60 8.09 -7.48 14.40
CA GLU A 60 9.26 -6.64 14.08
C GLU A 60 9.75 -6.86 12.64
N GLY A 61 9.81 -8.11 12.20
CA GLY A 61 10.21 -8.47 10.84
C GLY A 61 9.22 -7.94 9.80
N VAL A 62 7.92 -8.02 10.07
CA VAL A 62 6.87 -7.47 9.21
C VAL A 62 7.09 -5.96 9.03
N SER A 63 7.32 -5.23 10.11
CA SER A 63 7.57 -3.78 10.06
C SER A 63 8.77 -3.43 9.16
N VAL A 64 9.88 -4.17 9.28
CA VAL A 64 11.06 -3.96 8.43
C VAL A 64 10.76 -4.26 6.96
N ILE A 65 10.07 -5.37 6.67
CA ILE A 65 9.74 -5.76 5.29
C ILE A 65 8.81 -4.73 4.65
N LEU A 66 7.77 -4.29 5.35
CA LEU A 66 6.87 -3.24 4.85
C LEU A 66 7.62 -1.95 4.57
N HIS A 67 8.52 -1.54 5.45
CA HIS A 67 9.36 -0.34 5.23
C HIS A 67 10.24 -0.47 3.99
N LEU A 68 10.81 -1.65 3.73
CA LEU A 68 11.61 -1.91 2.52
C LEU A 68 10.74 -1.90 1.25
N VAL A 69 9.55 -2.48 1.32
CA VAL A 69 8.57 -2.47 0.22
C VAL A 69 8.16 -1.04 -0.12
N ASP A 70 7.86 -0.22 0.88
CA ASP A 70 7.49 1.18 0.69
C ASP A 70 8.63 2.00 0.07
N GLN A 71 9.88 1.75 0.49
CA GLN A 71 11.06 2.37 -0.11
C GLN A 71 11.24 1.99 -1.59
N MET A 72 11.08 0.70 -1.94
CA MET A 72 11.15 0.24 -3.33
C MET A 72 10.08 0.89 -4.20
N HIS A 73 8.85 1.00 -3.69
CA HIS A 73 7.78 1.71 -4.39
C HIS A 73 8.07 3.21 -4.54
N GLY A 74 8.65 3.84 -3.52
CA GLY A 74 9.12 5.22 -3.58
C GLY A 74 10.13 5.43 -4.70
N LEU A 75 11.17 4.59 -4.73
CA LEU A 75 12.21 4.64 -5.78
C LEU A 75 11.62 4.45 -7.17
N ARG A 76 10.74 3.46 -7.35
CA ARG A 76 10.08 3.21 -8.65
C ARG A 76 9.28 4.42 -9.13
N ARG A 77 8.52 5.07 -8.23
CA ARG A 77 7.76 6.29 -8.55
C ARG A 77 8.68 7.44 -8.92
N SER A 78 9.78 7.65 -8.19
CA SER A 78 10.76 8.69 -8.50
C SER A 78 11.38 8.49 -9.89
N MET A 79 11.76 7.25 -10.23
CA MET A 79 12.30 6.93 -11.56
C MET A 79 11.27 7.16 -12.67
N GLN A 80 10.01 6.76 -12.45
CA GLN A 80 8.93 7.03 -13.42
C GLN A 80 8.71 8.53 -13.63
N GLY A 81 8.68 9.32 -12.56
CA GLY A 81 8.55 10.78 -12.66
C GLY A 81 9.67 11.42 -13.48
N LEU A 82 10.92 10.98 -13.28
CA LEU A 82 12.06 11.47 -14.07
C LEU A 82 11.92 11.14 -15.56
N LEU A 83 11.48 9.92 -15.90
CA LEU A 83 11.23 9.52 -17.30
C LEU A 83 10.11 10.34 -17.94
N ASP A 84 9.02 10.58 -17.20
CA ASP A 84 7.89 11.38 -17.68
C ASP A 84 8.31 12.84 -17.93
N GLU A 85 9.13 13.43 -17.06
CA GLU A 85 9.70 14.77 -17.26
C GLU A 85 10.60 14.86 -18.50
N MET A 86 11.43 13.83 -18.74
CA MET A 86 12.26 13.75 -19.93
C MET A 86 11.42 13.67 -21.21
N HIS A 87 10.36 12.86 -21.21
CA HIS A 87 9.44 12.76 -22.35
C HIS A 87 8.66 14.06 -22.58
N ALA A 88 8.24 14.74 -21.52
CA ALA A 88 7.55 16.02 -21.62
C ALA A 88 8.43 17.12 -22.24
N ARG A 89 9.74 17.14 -21.94
CA ARG A 89 10.72 18.06 -22.58
C ARG A 89 11.10 17.67 -24.01
N GLY A 90 10.92 16.42 -24.39
CA GLY A 90 11.26 15.89 -25.71
C GLY A 90 10.23 16.17 -26.81
N ARG A 91 9.04 16.70 -26.49
CA ARG A 91 8.06 17.16 -27.48
C ARG A 91 8.43 18.56 -27.97
N PRO A 92 8.92 18.75 -29.21
CA PRO A 92 9.15 20.08 -29.75
C PRO A 92 7.81 20.83 -29.88
N ALA A 93 7.87 22.14 -29.67
CA ALA A 93 6.81 23.07 -30.02
C ALA A 93 6.65 23.09 -31.54
N ASP A 94 5.91 22.13 -32.07
CA ASP A 94 5.48 22.12 -33.47
C ASP A 94 3.97 22.29 -33.51
N GLU A 95 3.53 23.54 -33.38
CA GLU A 95 2.28 24.03 -33.96
C GLU A 95 2.55 25.50 -34.36
N GLY A 96 3.02 25.68 -35.59
CA GLY A 96 3.11 26.95 -36.32
C GLY A 96 2.16 26.97 -37.50
#